data_AF-A0A023EF26-F1
#
_entry.id   AF-A0A023EF26-F1
#
_cell.length_a   1.000
_cell.length_b   1.000
_cell.length_c   1.000
_cell.angle_alpha   90.00
_cell.angle_beta   90.00
_cell.angle_gamma   90.00
#
_symmetry.space_group_name_H-M   'P 1'
#
loop_
_entity.id
_entity.type
_entity.pdbx_description
1 polymer ?
#
loop_
_entity_poly.entity_id
_entity_poly.type
_entity_poly.pdbx_seq_one_letter_code
_entity_poly.pdbx_strand_id
1 'polypeptide(L)'
;MAFTNHILRRAAFLANNVRNMGGSTGAASATPGSGHAHGDYKKWKKLSLFVAFPAVGLAMVNAVLQLSSQEEHEPPEFVPYEHMRIRTKRFPWGEGQRSLFHNPHVNALPDGYEE
;
A
#
# COMPACT_ATOMS: atom_id res chain seq x y z
N MET A 1 42.55 -47.38 4.57
CA MET A 1 41.42 -46.90 5.40
C MET A 1 40.50 -45.93 4.63
N ALA A 2 39.97 -46.31 3.46
CA ALA A 2 39.11 -45.44 2.64
C ALA A 2 37.70 -46.02 2.36
N PHE A 3 37.49 -47.31 2.60
CA PHE A 3 36.22 -47.99 2.32
C PHE A 3 35.12 -47.72 3.35
N THR A 4 35.47 -47.45 4.61
CA THR A 4 34.52 -47.17 5.69
C THR A 4 33.82 -45.81 5.53
N ASN A 5 34.51 -44.80 4.98
CA ASN A 5 33.95 -43.46 4.78
C ASN A 5 32.92 -43.38 3.64
N HIS A 6 32.96 -44.28 2.65
CA HIS A 6 31.99 -44.32 1.56
C HIS A 6 30.66 -44.97 1.95
N ILE A 7 30.69 -46.01 2.79
CA ILE A 7 29.49 -46.69 3.27
C ILE A 7 28.68 -45.77 4.20
N LEU A 8 29.35 -45.05 5.11
CA LEU A 8 28.71 -44.12 6.02
C LEU A 8 28.07 -42.92 5.28
N ARG A 9 28.73 -42.40 4.23
CA ARG A 9 28.18 -41.32 3.40
C ARG A 9 26.98 -41.74 2.56
N ARG A 10 26.94 -43.00 2.07
CA ARG A 10 25.79 -43.55 1.33
C ARG A 10 24.59 -43.83 2.24
N ALA A 11 24.81 -44.33 3.45
CA ALA A 11 23.75 -44.54 4.43
C ALA A 11 23.06 -43.22 4.85
N ALA A 12 23.84 -42.14 5.04
CA ALA A 12 23.29 -40.83 5.35
C ALA A 12 22.44 -40.23 4.20
N PHE A 13 22.82 -40.49 2.95
CA PHE A 13 22.08 -39.99 1.78
C PHE A 13 20.73 -40.71 1.59
N LEU A 14 20.68 -42.03 1.83
CA LEU A 14 19.43 -42.81 1.79
C LEU A 14 18.47 -42.43 2.94
N ALA A 15 18.98 -42.15 4.14
CA ALA A 15 18.17 -41.73 5.29
C ALA A 15 17.57 -40.31 5.16
N ASN A 16 18.19 -39.42 4.39
CA ASN A 16 17.65 -38.09 4.12
C ASN A 16 16.51 -38.11 3.09
N ASN A 17 16.60 -38.98 2.06
CA ASN A 17 15.57 -39.06 1.03
C ASN A 17 14.29 -39.77 1.51
N VAL A 18 14.41 -40.75 2.42
CA VAL A 18 13.25 -41.42 3.03
C VAL A 18 12.44 -40.49 3.94
N ARG A 19 13.10 -39.56 4.66
CA ARG A 19 12.42 -38.54 5.48
C ARG A 19 11.60 -37.56 4.63
N ASN A 20 11.98 -37.31 3.39
CA ASN A 20 11.24 -36.46 2.45
C ASN A 20 10.11 -37.18 1.69
N MET A 21 9.99 -38.51 1.78
CA MET A 21 8.93 -39.29 1.11
C MET A 21 7.81 -39.79 2.04
N GLY A 22 7.91 -39.56 3.36
CA GLY A 22 6.92 -40.04 4.35
C GLY A 22 5.65 -39.21 4.52
N GLY A 23 5.31 -38.33 3.58
CA GLY A 23 4.25 -37.32 3.74
C GLY A 23 3.07 -37.41 2.75
N SER A 24 2.85 -38.53 2.06
CA SER A 24 1.79 -38.60 1.03
C SER A 24 1.04 -39.92 0.94
N THR A 25 0.66 -40.52 2.08
CA THR A 25 -0.35 -41.58 2.09
C THR A 25 -1.18 -41.48 3.36
N GLY A 26 -2.29 -40.76 3.27
CA GLY A 26 -3.25 -40.61 4.36
C GLY A 26 -4.36 -39.67 3.92
N ALA A 27 -5.38 -40.22 3.28
CA ALA A 27 -6.62 -39.51 3.00
C ALA A 27 -7.24 -39.04 4.32
N ALA A 28 -7.12 -37.75 4.62
CA ALA A 28 -7.91 -37.08 5.63
C ALA A 28 -8.86 -36.13 4.90
N SER A 29 -10.14 -36.48 4.96
CA SER A 29 -11.33 -35.71 4.59
C SER A 29 -11.10 -34.20 4.47
N ALA A 30 -11.38 -33.66 3.28
CA ALA A 30 -11.52 -32.24 3.05
C ALA A 30 -12.72 -31.70 3.84
N THR A 31 -12.47 -31.12 5.02
CA THR A 31 -13.42 -30.21 5.66
C THR A 31 -13.41 -28.90 4.87
N PRO A 32 -14.54 -28.44 4.30
CA PRO A 32 -14.59 -27.18 3.57
C PRO A 32 -14.51 -26.05 4.60
N GLY A 33 -13.29 -25.60 4.93
CA GLY A 33 -13.09 -24.42 5.78
C GLY A 33 -11.82 -24.35 6.63
N SER A 34 -11.06 -25.42 6.84
CA SER A 34 -9.89 -25.38 7.75
C SER A 34 -8.51 -25.48 7.09
N GLY A 35 -8.42 -25.82 5.79
CA GLY A 35 -7.15 -25.97 5.07
C GLY A 35 -6.58 -24.69 4.42
N HIS A 36 -7.36 -23.61 4.35
CA HIS A 36 -6.98 -22.39 3.61
C HIS A 36 -6.43 -21.25 4.50
N ALA A 37 -6.61 -21.31 5.82
CA ALA A 37 -6.28 -20.16 6.68
C ALA A 37 -4.81 -20.08 7.11
N HIS A 38 -4.12 -21.22 7.31
CA HIS A 38 -2.87 -21.25 8.05
C HIS A 38 -1.61 -20.90 7.21
N GLY A 39 -1.73 -20.86 5.87
CA GLY A 39 -0.65 -20.56 4.93
C GLY A 39 -0.88 -19.33 4.05
N ASP A 40 -2.10 -18.81 3.99
CA ASP A 40 -2.48 -17.75 3.05
C ASP A 40 -1.89 -16.39 3.43
N TYR A 41 -1.71 -16.09 4.72
CA TYR A 41 -1.08 -14.83 5.13
C TYR A 41 0.35 -14.67 4.58
N LYS A 42 1.08 -15.77 4.35
CA LYS A 42 2.43 -15.74 3.77
C LYS A 42 2.39 -15.34 2.30
N LYS A 43 1.35 -15.74 1.56
CA LYS A 43 1.13 -15.32 0.16
C LYS A 43 0.83 -13.83 0.11
N TRP A 44 -0.10 -13.35 0.94
CA TRP A 44 -0.45 -11.93 1.02
C TRP A 44 0.71 -11.07 1.50
N LYS A 45 1.48 -11.52 2.51
CA LYS A 45 2.71 -10.83 2.94
C LYS A 45 3.71 -10.67 1.81
N LYS A 46 3.95 -11.72 1.02
CA LYS A 46 4.84 -11.65 -0.15
C LYS A 46 4.28 -10.72 -1.22
N LEU A 47 2.99 -10.78 -1.52
CA LEU A 47 2.36 -9.91 -2.51
C LEU A 47 2.45 -8.44 -2.08
N SER A 48 2.17 -8.12 -0.83
CA SER A 48 2.33 -6.77 -0.29
C SER A 48 3.78 -6.30 -0.41
N LEU A 49 4.74 -7.09 0.07
CA LEU A 49 6.18 -6.74 0.07
C LEU A 49 6.81 -6.61 -1.31
N PHE A 50 6.46 -7.50 -2.24
CA PHE A 50 7.13 -7.58 -3.54
C PHE A 50 6.34 -6.97 -4.70
N VAL A 51 5.06 -6.67 -4.51
CA VAL A 51 4.22 -6.04 -5.56
C VAL A 51 3.67 -4.70 -5.08
N ALA A 52 2.95 -4.68 -3.95
CA ALA A 52 2.30 -3.45 -3.51
C ALA A 52 3.31 -2.35 -3.12
N PHE A 53 4.34 -2.67 -2.33
CA PHE A 53 5.35 -1.67 -1.94
C PHE A 53 6.13 -1.10 -3.15
N PRO A 54 6.64 -1.92 -4.10
CA PRO A 54 7.23 -1.38 -5.32
C PRO A 54 6.27 -0.54 -6.15
N ALA A 55 5.01 -0.97 -6.30
CA ALA A 55 4.01 -0.21 -7.05
C ALA A 55 3.70 1.15 -6.39
N VAL A 56 3.53 1.19 -5.07
CA VAL A 56 3.37 2.43 -4.30
C VAL A 56 4.62 3.30 -4.41
N GLY A 57 5.81 2.71 -4.39
CA GLY A 57 7.07 3.42 -4.60
C GLY A 57 7.12 4.13 -5.95
N LEU A 58 6.75 3.44 -7.04
CA LEU A 58 6.68 4.04 -8.37
C LEU A 58 5.61 5.15 -8.46
N ALA A 59 4.43 4.92 -7.87
CA ALA A 59 3.37 5.93 -7.81
C ALA A 59 3.80 7.16 -7.00
N MET A 60 4.52 6.97 -5.90
CA MET A 60 5.06 8.05 -5.08
C MET A 60 6.11 8.86 -5.84
N VAL A 61 7.04 8.22 -6.54
CA VAL A 61 8.03 8.93 -7.37
C VAL A 61 7.33 9.77 -8.43
N ASN A 62 6.34 9.22 -9.13
CA ASN A 62 5.54 9.98 -10.09
C ASN A 62 4.84 11.18 -9.44
N ALA A 63 4.19 10.98 -8.28
CA ALA A 63 3.50 12.05 -7.57
C ALA A 63 4.45 13.15 -7.07
N VAL A 64 5.65 12.79 -6.58
CA VAL A 64 6.66 13.75 -6.11
C VAL A 64 7.22 14.56 -7.27
N LEU A 65 7.53 13.91 -8.41
CA LEU A 65 7.98 14.62 -9.61
C LEU A 65 6.91 15.59 -10.10
N GLN A 66 5.65 15.15 -10.15
CA GLN A 66 4.52 16.00 -10.51
C GLN A 66 4.39 17.19 -9.54
N LEU A 67 4.48 16.97 -8.23
CA LEU A 67 4.42 18.03 -7.22
C LEU A 67 5.57 19.04 -7.38
N SER A 68 6.79 18.57 -7.64
CA SER A 68 7.94 19.46 -7.90
C SER A 68 7.83 20.21 -9.24
N SER A 69 7.12 19.65 -10.22
CA SER A 69 6.88 20.29 -11.51
C SER A 69 5.69 21.25 -11.51
N GLN A 70 4.85 21.23 -10.47
CA GLN A 70 3.82 22.25 -10.23
C GLN A 70 4.42 23.52 -9.62
N GLU A 71 5.61 23.92 -10.06
CA GLU A 71 6.12 25.25 -9.81
C GLU A 71 5.14 26.26 -10.43
N GLU A 72 4.51 27.06 -9.56
CA GLU A 72 3.63 28.19 -9.90
C GLU A 72 2.49 27.87 -10.87
N HIS A 73 1.52 27.05 -10.44
CA HIS A 73 0.16 27.31 -10.90
C HIS A 73 -0.32 28.61 -10.28
N GLU A 74 -0.13 29.72 -11.01
CA GLU A 74 -0.76 30.99 -10.69
C GLU A 74 -2.26 30.74 -10.51
N PRO A 75 -2.84 31.17 -9.38
CA PRO A 75 -4.25 30.95 -9.14
C PRO A 75 -5.05 31.59 -10.29
N PRO A 76 -6.07 30.89 -10.82
CA PRO A 76 -6.87 31.43 -11.90
C PRO A 76 -7.53 32.73 -11.45
N GLU A 77 -7.74 33.66 -12.39
CA GLU A 77 -8.39 34.94 -12.14
C GLU A 77 -9.68 34.77 -11.32
N PHE A 78 -9.87 35.62 -10.33
CA PHE A 78 -11.05 35.55 -9.47
C PHE A 78 -12.30 35.98 -10.25
N VAL A 79 -13.20 35.02 -10.48
CA VAL A 79 -14.54 35.30 -11.02
C VAL A 79 -15.60 34.97 -9.95
N PRO A 80 -16.40 35.95 -9.49
CA PRO A 80 -17.41 35.74 -8.45
C PRO A 80 -18.67 35.07 -9.02
N TYR A 81 -18.58 33.80 -9.42
CA TYR A 81 -19.78 33.05 -9.80
C TYR A 81 -20.72 32.87 -8.60
N GLU A 82 -22.01 33.14 -8.80
CA GLU A 82 -23.04 33.10 -7.73
C GLU A 82 -23.18 31.73 -7.05
N HIS A 83 -22.85 30.64 -7.75
CA HIS A 83 -22.90 29.29 -7.22
C HIS A 83 -21.63 28.90 -6.44
N MET A 84 -20.54 29.66 -6.58
CA MET A 84 -19.29 29.40 -5.88
C MET A 84 -19.26 30.17 -4.55
N ARG A 85 -18.54 29.61 -3.56
CA ARG A 85 -18.19 30.32 -2.31
C ARG A 85 -19.39 30.88 -1.53
N ILE A 86 -20.59 30.31 -1.72
CA ILE A 86 -21.79 30.71 -0.97
C ILE A 86 -21.55 30.58 0.54
N ARG A 87 -21.99 31.60 1.29
CA ARG A 87 -21.95 31.64 2.76
C ARG A 87 -23.33 32.05 3.30
N THR A 88 -24.17 31.07 3.64
CA THR A 88 -25.48 31.32 4.26
C THR A 88 -25.39 31.52 5.78
N LYS A 89 -24.40 30.89 6.41
CA LYS A 89 -24.08 31.01 7.83
C LYS A 89 -22.56 30.99 8.02
N ARG A 90 -22.08 31.70 9.04
CA ARG A 90 -20.68 31.70 9.45
C ARG A 90 -20.25 30.32 9.96
N PHE A 91 -19.02 29.90 9.67
CA PHE A 91 -18.42 28.69 10.25
C PHE A 91 -18.20 28.85 11.76
N PRO A 92 -18.21 27.76 12.54
CA PRO A 92 -18.08 27.80 14.00
C PRO A 92 -16.63 27.97 14.52
N TRP A 93 -15.70 28.43 13.69
CA TRP A 93 -14.28 28.68 14.05
C TRP A 93 -13.76 29.96 13.39
N GLY A 94 -12.72 30.55 13.99
CA GLY A 94 -12.12 31.80 13.53
C GLY A 94 -13.17 32.90 13.29
N GLU A 95 -13.02 33.66 12.21
CA GLU A 95 -13.96 34.70 11.76
C GLU A 95 -15.20 34.13 11.03
N GLY A 96 -15.25 32.81 10.83
CA GLY A 96 -16.38 32.13 10.19
C GLY A 96 -16.45 32.26 8.67
N GLN A 97 -15.47 32.87 8.01
CA GLN A 97 -15.38 33.01 6.54
C GLN A 97 -14.57 31.90 5.87
N ARG A 98 -13.46 31.51 6.53
CA ARG A 98 -12.50 30.50 6.05
C ARG A 98 -12.99 29.09 6.36
N SER A 99 -12.91 28.21 5.35
CA SER A 99 -13.17 26.77 5.52
C SER A 99 -12.14 26.11 6.43
N LEU A 100 -12.41 24.88 6.88
CA LEU A 100 -11.51 24.14 7.78
C LEU A 100 -10.11 23.92 7.18
N PHE A 101 -10.04 23.60 5.88
CA PHE A 101 -8.80 23.47 5.11
C PHE A 101 -8.66 24.64 4.12
N HIS A 102 -8.67 25.86 4.64
CA HIS A 102 -8.47 27.06 3.82
C HIS A 102 -6.98 27.25 3.50
N ASN A 103 -6.66 27.58 2.24
CA ASN A 103 -5.32 27.89 1.77
C ASN A 103 -5.39 29.25 1.06
N PRO A 104 -4.81 30.33 1.63
CA PRO A 104 -4.91 31.69 1.09
C PRO A 104 -4.48 31.81 -0.38
N HIS A 105 -3.47 31.02 -0.78
CA HIS A 105 -2.89 31.08 -2.13
C HIS A 105 -3.81 30.54 -3.24
N VAL A 106 -4.79 29.69 -2.92
CA VAL A 106 -5.61 29.00 -3.94
C VAL A 106 -7.11 29.09 -3.67
N ASN A 107 -7.53 29.36 -2.44
CA ASN A 107 -8.92 29.38 -2.04
C ASN A 107 -9.41 30.81 -1.83
N ALA A 108 -9.87 31.46 -2.89
CA ALA A 108 -10.51 32.77 -2.75
C ALA A 108 -11.74 32.74 -1.81
N LEU A 109 -11.93 33.82 -1.06
CA LEU A 109 -13.13 34.17 -0.32
C LEU A 109 -14.21 34.74 -1.27
N PRO A 110 -15.44 35.00 -0.79
CA PRO A 110 -16.49 35.60 -1.63
C PRO A 110 -16.12 36.98 -2.21
N ASP A 111 -15.16 37.67 -1.59
CA ASP A 111 -14.65 39.00 -1.94
C ASP A 111 -13.34 38.98 -2.76
N GLY A 112 -12.67 37.83 -2.91
CA GLY A 112 -11.44 37.70 -3.69
C GLY A 112 -10.41 36.75 -3.10
N TYR A 113 -9.23 36.66 -3.71
CA TYR A 113 -8.07 36.04 -3.08
C TYR A 113 -7.56 36.91 -1.94
N GLU A 114 -7.03 36.26 -0.92
CA GLU A 114 -6.38 36.96 0.19
C GLU A 114 -4.98 37.42 -0.28
N GLU A 115 -4.60 38.68 -0.02
CA GLU A 115 -3.26 39.25 -0.31
C GLU A 115 -2.19 38.73 0.67
#